data_AF-A0A4Y8LHK7-F1
#
_entry.id   AF-A0A4Y8LHK7-F1
#
_cell.length_a   1.000
_cell.length_b   1.000
_cell.length_c   1.000
_cell.angle_alpha   90.00
_cell.angle_beta   90.00
_cell.angle_gamma   90.00
#
_symmetry.space_group_name_H-M   'P 1'
#
loop_
_entity.id
_entity.type
_entity.pdbx_description
1 polymer ?
#
loop_
_entity_poly.entity_id
_entity_poly.type
_entity_poly.pdbx_seq_one_letter_code
_entity_poly.pdbx_strand_id
1 'polypeptide(L)'
;MKNFLKKMTLPLLIIFIATTILFYDQYNSQKQELYYQTNVMAQNYLLHLDRFLEYQETLIDIEWSAEQKEEYNERLRGLEWHGNGSVMLIDLDDKEVQELRFIFGDIRTEIYYFGDVTTPAERKERFENVLNMRNELQSSIDYLNENYPIPDA
;
A
#
# COMPACT_ATOMS: atom_id res chain seq x y z
N MET A 1 -2.35 -8.45 58.19
CA MET A 1 -2.90 -8.44 56.81
C MET A 1 -2.85 -7.08 56.12
N LYS A 2 -3.43 -5.98 56.65
CA LYS A 2 -3.43 -4.65 55.98
C LYS A 2 -2.05 -4.08 55.62
N ASN A 3 -1.04 -4.23 56.48
CA ASN A 3 0.33 -3.76 56.19
C ASN A 3 1.07 -4.60 55.14
N PHE A 4 0.73 -5.88 55.00
CA PHE A 4 1.33 -6.75 53.99
C PHE A 4 0.74 -6.44 52.60
N LEU A 5 -0.58 -6.26 52.52
CA LEU A 5 -1.26 -5.83 51.28
C LEU A 5 -0.70 -4.48 50.79
N LYS A 6 -0.60 -3.46 51.68
CA LYS A 6 -0.04 -2.15 51.32
C LYS A 6 1.39 -2.22 50.78
N LYS A 7 2.23 -3.08 51.38
CA LYS A 7 3.63 -3.28 50.96
C LYS A 7 3.76 -4.02 49.63
N MET A 8 2.76 -4.79 49.22
CA MET A 8 2.74 -5.46 47.91
C MET A 8 2.07 -4.61 46.82
N THR A 9 1.05 -3.81 47.15
CA THR A 9 0.36 -2.96 46.15
C THR A 9 1.28 -1.94 45.50
N LEU A 10 2.21 -1.32 46.24
CA LEU A 10 3.08 -0.29 45.67
C LEU A 10 4.10 -0.89 44.66
N PRO A 11 4.84 -1.97 44.97
CA PRO A 11 5.67 -2.66 43.98
C PRO A 11 4.88 -3.17 42.77
N LEU A 12 3.68 -3.74 42.98
CA LEU A 12 2.83 -4.22 41.89
C LEU A 12 2.38 -3.07 40.98
N LEU A 13 2.04 -1.92 41.55
CA LEU A 13 1.69 -0.72 40.78
C LEU A 13 2.89 -0.20 39.98
N ILE A 14 4.10 -0.21 40.56
CA ILE A 14 5.33 0.18 39.86
C ILE A 14 5.59 -0.76 38.68
N ILE A 15 5.49 -2.08 38.88
CA ILE A 15 5.65 -3.07 37.82
C ILE A 15 4.59 -2.86 36.74
N PHE A 16 3.33 -2.66 37.11
CA PHE A 16 2.24 -2.42 36.16
C PHE A 16 2.50 -1.18 35.29
N ILE A 17 2.93 -0.07 35.89
CA ILE A 17 3.29 1.16 35.15
C ILE A 17 4.47 0.91 34.22
N ALA A 18 5.55 0.27 34.72
CA ALA A 18 6.73 -0.04 33.91
C ALA A 18 6.40 -0.94 32.72
N THR A 19 5.59 -1.98 32.94
CA THR A 19 5.13 -2.89 31.88
C THR A 19 4.25 -2.15 30.86
N THR A 20 3.38 -1.24 31.30
CA THR A 20 2.56 -0.42 30.40
C THR A 20 3.42 0.46 29.50
N ILE A 21 4.45 1.11 30.06
CA ILE A 21 5.41 1.93 29.28
C ILE A 21 6.13 1.07 28.25
N LEU A 22 6.65 -0.10 28.64
CA LEU A 22 7.34 -1.01 27.72
C LEU A 22 6.46 -1.49 26.57
N PHE A 23 5.21 -1.89 26.86
CA PHE A 23 4.27 -2.29 25.81
C PHE A 23 3.87 -1.13 24.91
N TYR A 24 3.73 0.08 25.47
CA TYR A 24 3.46 1.27 24.68
C TYR A 24 4.61 1.60 23.72
N ASP A 25 5.85 1.56 24.20
CA ASP A 25 7.03 1.78 23.37
C ASP A 25 7.14 0.70 22.28
N GLN A 26 6.94 -0.57 22.64
CA GLN A 26 6.96 -1.69 21.68
C GLN A 26 5.87 -1.54 20.61
N TYR A 27 4.65 -1.17 21.01
CA TYR A 27 3.54 -0.91 20.10
C TYR A 27 3.88 0.20 19.10
N ASN A 28 4.44 1.32 19.58
CA ASN A 28 4.81 2.44 18.71
C ASN A 28 5.94 2.07 17.75
N SER A 29 6.95 1.31 18.20
CA SER A 29 8.02 0.83 17.32
C SER A 29 7.47 -0.10 16.23
N GLN A 30 6.54 -1.00 16.57
CA GLN A 30 5.90 -1.87 15.57
C GLN A 30 5.05 -1.07 14.59
N LYS A 31 4.30 -0.08 15.08
CA LYS A 31 3.49 0.81 14.21
C LYS A 31 4.37 1.57 13.22
N GLN A 32 5.51 2.11 13.68
CA GLN A 32 6.47 2.80 12.82
C GLN A 32 7.10 1.89 11.78
N GLU A 33 7.49 0.66 12.16
CA GLU A 33 8.01 -0.34 11.23
C GLU A 33 6.99 -0.68 10.12
N LEU A 34 5.72 -0.80 10.48
CA LEU A 34 4.64 -1.06 9.53
C LEU A 34 4.43 0.11 8.55
N TYR A 35 4.50 1.36 9.00
CA TYR A 35 4.48 2.52 8.10
C TYR A 35 5.67 2.52 7.15
N TYR A 36 6.87 2.23 7.66
CA TYR A 36 8.09 2.12 6.84
C TYR A 36 7.91 1.08 5.74
N GLN A 37 7.50 -0.14 6.10
CA GLN A 37 7.29 -1.22 5.13
C GLN A 37 6.19 -0.87 4.12
N THR A 38 5.10 -0.25 4.58
CA THR A 38 4.01 0.23 3.72
C THR A 38 4.53 1.24 2.69
N ASN A 39 5.32 2.21 3.13
CA ASN A 39 5.87 3.25 2.28
C ASN A 39 6.82 2.66 1.21
N VAL A 40 7.75 1.79 1.61
CA VAL A 40 8.67 1.11 0.68
C VAL A 40 7.90 0.27 -0.35
N MET A 41 6.87 -0.45 0.08
CA MET A 41 6.07 -1.29 -0.83
C MET A 41 5.25 -0.45 -1.79
N ALA A 42 4.61 0.63 -1.31
CA ALA A 42 3.84 1.54 -2.15
C ALA A 42 4.72 2.23 -3.21
N GLN A 43 5.93 2.65 -2.85
CA GLN A 43 6.92 3.20 -3.80
C GLN A 43 7.34 2.17 -4.85
N ASN A 44 7.60 0.93 -4.45
CA ASN A 44 7.91 -0.14 -5.39
C ASN A 44 6.75 -0.41 -6.34
N TYR A 45 5.52 -0.50 -5.82
CA TYR A 45 4.34 -0.67 -6.67
C TYR A 45 4.20 0.48 -7.67
N LEU A 46 4.33 1.72 -7.22
CA LEU A 46 4.24 2.90 -8.08
C LEU A 46 5.26 2.85 -9.23
N LEU A 47 6.51 2.48 -8.94
CA LEU A 47 7.55 2.30 -9.97
C LEU A 47 7.15 1.26 -11.03
N HIS A 48 6.54 0.15 -10.61
CA HIS A 48 6.09 -0.89 -11.53
C HIS A 48 4.81 -0.50 -12.27
N LEU A 49 3.92 0.26 -11.63
CA LEU A 49 2.74 0.83 -12.23
C LEU A 49 3.12 1.79 -13.36
N ASP A 50 4.09 2.70 -13.14
CA ASP A 50 4.54 3.65 -14.16
C ASP A 50 5.00 2.92 -15.44
N ARG A 51 5.82 1.89 -15.30
CA ARG A 51 6.28 1.06 -16.43
C ARG A 51 5.15 0.28 -17.09
N PHE A 52 4.15 -0.13 -16.32
CA PHE A 52 2.97 -0.79 -16.86
C PHE A 52 2.10 0.19 -17.65
N LEU A 53 1.90 1.41 -17.15
CA LEU A 53 1.16 2.48 -17.81
C LEU A 53 1.81 2.89 -19.12
N GLU A 54 3.14 3.02 -19.16
CA GLU A 54 3.88 3.28 -20.41
C GLU A 54 3.54 2.24 -21.50
N TYR A 55 3.45 0.97 -21.13
CA TYR A 55 3.05 -0.09 -22.06
C TYR A 55 1.56 -0.02 -22.41
N GLN A 56 0.70 0.18 -21.41
CA GLN A 56 -0.74 0.30 -21.57
C GLN A 56 -1.12 1.42 -22.55
N GLU A 57 -0.42 2.55 -22.52
CA GLU A 57 -0.61 3.67 -23.44
C GLU A 57 -0.42 3.24 -24.91
N THR A 58 0.60 2.42 -25.19
CA THR A 58 0.87 1.91 -26.56
C THR A 58 -0.23 1.02 -27.11
N LEU A 59 -1.10 0.49 -26.24
CA LEU A 59 -2.16 -0.46 -26.58
C LEU A 59 -3.52 0.20 -26.83
N ILE A 60 -3.66 1.52 -26.62
CA ILE A 60 -4.94 2.23 -26.69
C ILE A 60 -5.51 2.17 -28.12
N ASP A 61 -4.74 2.64 -29.09
CA ASP A 61 -5.22 2.90 -30.46
C ASP A 61 -5.08 1.72 -31.42
N ILE A 62 -4.61 0.57 -30.93
CA ILE A 62 -4.33 -0.61 -31.77
C ILE A 62 -5.30 -1.75 -31.50
N GLU A 63 -5.58 -2.56 -32.51
CA GLU A 63 -6.18 -3.87 -32.30
C GLU A 63 -5.13 -4.82 -31.73
N TRP A 64 -5.50 -5.58 -30.69
CA TRP A 64 -4.54 -6.43 -29.99
C TRP A 64 -4.33 -7.72 -30.77
N SER A 65 -3.08 -8.02 -31.10
CA SER A 65 -2.69 -9.37 -31.47
C SER A 65 -2.79 -10.31 -30.25
N ALA A 66 -2.76 -11.61 -30.51
CA ALA A 66 -2.67 -12.60 -29.45
C ALA A 66 -1.39 -12.41 -28.60
N GLU A 67 -0.26 -12.06 -29.22
CA GLU A 67 0.99 -11.81 -28.50
C GLU A 67 0.89 -10.58 -27.59
N GLN A 68 0.23 -9.50 -28.06
CA GLN A 68 0.03 -8.29 -27.25
C GLN A 68 -0.87 -8.56 -26.05
N LYS A 69 -1.92 -9.38 -26.22
CA LYS A 69 -2.78 -9.80 -25.09
C LYS A 69 -2.00 -10.66 -24.10
N GLU A 70 -1.12 -11.54 -24.57
CA GLU A 70 -0.27 -12.38 -23.72
C GLU A 70 0.75 -11.54 -22.94
N GLU A 71 1.48 -10.65 -23.61
CA GLU A 71 2.45 -9.74 -22.97
C GLU A 71 1.76 -8.82 -21.95
N TYR A 72 0.58 -8.29 -22.27
CA TYR A 72 -0.22 -7.53 -21.33
C TYR A 72 -0.54 -8.33 -20.06
N ASN A 73 -0.99 -9.59 -20.22
CA ASN A 73 -1.30 -10.46 -19.08
C ASN A 73 -0.04 -10.85 -18.28
N GLU A 74 1.12 -11.00 -18.91
CA GLU A 74 2.40 -11.20 -18.22
C GLU A 74 2.79 -9.99 -17.37
N ARG A 75 2.72 -8.79 -17.96
CA ARG A 75 3.02 -7.54 -17.26
C ARG A 75 2.03 -7.28 -16.14
N LEU A 76 0.75 -7.59 -16.34
CA LEU A 76 -0.28 -7.50 -15.31
C LEU A 76 0.03 -8.43 -14.14
N ARG A 77 0.38 -9.69 -14.41
CA ARG A 77 0.83 -10.63 -13.36
C ARG A 77 2.05 -10.09 -12.61
N GLY A 78 3.01 -9.50 -13.32
CA GLY A 78 4.16 -8.82 -12.70
C GLY A 78 3.72 -7.70 -11.75
N LEU A 79 2.85 -6.80 -12.21
CA LEU A 79 2.31 -5.72 -11.39
C LEU A 79 1.54 -6.24 -10.17
N GLU A 80 0.74 -7.30 -10.32
CA GLU A 80 0.00 -7.92 -9.22
C GLU A 80 0.90 -8.55 -8.16
N TRP A 81 2.07 -9.08 -8.53
CA TRP A 81 3.04 -9.58 -7.54
C TRP A 81 3.52 -8.45 -6.63
N HIS A 82 3.75 -7.26 -7.18
CA HIS A 82 4.13 -6.08 -6.41
C HIS A 82 2.94 -5.50 -5.63
N GLY A 83 1.72 -5.56 -6.18
CA GLY A 83 0.50 -5.08 -5.51
C GLY A 83 0.07 -5.94 -4.33
N ASN A 84 0.06 -7.27 -4.49
CA ASN A 84 -0.33 -8.20 -3.43
C ASN A 84 0.68 -8.21 -2.27
N GLY A 85 1.97 -8.06 -2.56
CA GLY A 85 3.00 -7.86 -1.54
C GLY A 85 2.80 -6.57 -0.74
N SER A 86 2.25 -5.53 -1.38
CA SER A 86 1.94 -4.25 -0.74
C SER A 86 0.70 -4.34 0.15
N VAL A 87 -0.38 -5.00 -0.30
CA VAL A 87 -1.65 -5.10 0.44
C VAL A 87 -1.55 -5.96 1.71
N MET A 88 -0.72 -7.00 1.73
CA MET A 88 -0.59 -7.90 2.89
C MET A 88 0.08 -7.28 4.13
N LEU A 89 0.85 -6.19 3.97
CA LEU A 89 1.54 -5.51 5.08
C LEU A 89 0.75 -4.32 5.63
N ILE A 90 -0.33 -3.96 4.94
CA ILE A 90 -1.25 -2.86 5.22
C ILE A 90 -2.44 -3.42 6.05
N ASP A 91 -2.15 -4.01 7.22
CA ASP A 91 -3.17 -4.41 8.21
C ASP A 91 -3.04 -3.59 9.50
N LEU A 92 -2.80 -2.30 9.32
CA LEU A 92 -3.01 -1.29 10.35
C LEU A 92 -4.45 -0.76 10.18
N ASP A 93 -5.23 -0.77 11.27
CA ASP A 93 -6.50 -0.05 11.36
C ASP A 93 -6.24 1.46 11.51
N ASP A 94 -5.53 2.01 10.53
CA ASP A 94 -5.09 3.38 10.45
C ASP A 94 -5.59 3.95 9.13
N LYS A 95 -6.21 5.13 9.18
CA LYS A 95 -7.03 5.65 8.08
C LYS A 95 -6.21 5.83 6.80
N GLU A 96 -5.00 6.37 6.95
CA GLU A 96 -4.09 6.68 5.86
C GLU A 96 -3.60 5.41 5.15
N VAL A 97 -3.39 4.35 5.94
CA VAL A 97 -3.00 3.02 5.44
C VAL A 97 -4.17 2.33 4.74
N GLN A 98 -5.40 2.51 5.23
CA GLN A 98 -6.61 2.02 4.56
C GLN A 98 -6.88 2.74 3.23
N GLU A 99 -6.67 4.06 3.16
CA GLU A 99 -6.82 4.84 1.92
C GLU A 99 -5.90 4.31 0.81
N LEU A 100 -4.63 4.02 1.13
CA LEU A 100 -3.71 3.35 0.18
C LEU A 100 -4.24 2.01 -0.32
N ARG A 101 -4.80 1.20 0.58
CA ARG A 101 -5.39 -0.11 0.23
C ARG A 101 -6.51 0.02 -0.79
N PHE A 102 -7.39 1.01 -0.60
CA PHE A 102 -8.50 1.26 -1.53
C PHE A 102 -7.97 1.69 -2.89
N ILE A 103 -7.00 2.61 -2.95
CA ILE A 103 -6.39 3.06 -4.20
C ILE A 103 -5.78 1.88 -4.98
N PHE A 104 -5.07 0.95 -4.32
CA PHE A 104 -4.55 -0.26 -4.99
C PHE A 104 -5.67 -1.13 -5.58
N GLY A 105 -6.77 -1.29 -4.85
CA GLY A 105 -7.94 -2.03 -5.30
C GLY A 105 -8.59 -1.41 -6.53
N ASP A 106 -8.73 -0.09 -6.54
CA ASP A 106 -9.34 0.67 -7.63
C ASP A 106 -8.47 0.67 -8.88
N ILE A 107 -7.15 0.88 -8.74
CA ILE A 107 -6.17 0.76 -9.83
C ILE A 107 -6.26 -0.62 -10.49
N ARG A 108 -6.25 -1.68 -9.67
CA ARG A 108 -6.33 -3.05 -10.17
C ARG A 108 -7.61 -3.24 -10.99
N THR A 109 -8.74 -2.78 -10.47
CA THR A 109 -10.05 -2.90 -11.11
C THR A 109 -10.07 -2.23 -12.49
N GLU A 110 -9.59 -0.98 -12.59
CA GLU A 110 -9.55 -0.26 -13.86
C GLU A 110 -8.56 -0.88 -14.86
N ILE A 111 -7.44 -1.44 -14.39
CA ILE A 111 -6.50 -2.19 -15.23
C ILE A 111 -7.20 -3.43 -15.83
N TYR A 112 -7.93 -4.22 -15.04
CA TYR A 112 -8.70 -5.35 -15.59
C TYR A 112 -9.71 -4.89 -16.64
N TYR A 113 -10.46 -3.81 -16.37
CA TYR A 113 -11.41 -3.27 -17.33
C TYR A 113 -10.74 -2.80 -18.62
N PHE A 114 -9.56 -2.19 -18.56
CA PHE A 114 -8.80 -1.85 -19.76
C PHE A 114 -8.49 -3.08 -20.61
N GLY A 115 -8.13 -4.21 -19.98
CA GLY A 115 -7.86 -5.46 -20.67
C GLY A 115 -9.11 -6.07 -21.34
N ASP A 116 -10.30 -5.79 -20.82
CA ASP A 116 -11.55 -6.40 -21.27
C ASP A 116 -12.28 -5.59 -22.35
N VAL A 117 -12.03 -4.28 -22.43
CA VAL A 117 -12.67 -3.41 -23.44
C VAL A 117 -12.04 -3.57 -24.82
N THR A 118 -12.86 -3.43 -25.85
CA THR A 118 -12.48 -3.70 -27.24
C THR A 118 -12.31 -2.44 -28.08
N THR A 119 -12.80 -1.28 -27.61
CA THR A 119 -12.73 -0.03 -28.37
C THR A 119 -11.59 0.88 -27.88
N PRO A 120 -10.91 1.62 -28.78
CA PRO A 120 -9.89 2.59 -28.39
C PRO A 120 -10.41 3.68 -27.44
N ALA A 121 -11.66 4.11 -27.62
CA ALA A 121 -12.28 5.14 -26.79
C ALA A 121 -12.42 4.67 -25.33
N GLU A 122 -12.93 3.46 -25.10
CA GLU A 122 -13.04 2.89 -23.76
C GLU A 122 -11.66 2.62 -23.16
N ARG A 123 -10.69 2.13 -23.96
CA ARG A 123 -9.31 1.94 -23.47
C ARG A 123 -8.69 3.24 -22.99
N LYS A 124 -8.88 4.33 -23.75
CA LYS A 124 -8.39 5.65 -23.36
C LYS A 124 -9.02 6.12 -22.05
N GLU A 125 -10.33 5.98 -21.90
CA GLU A 125 -11.04 6.31 -20.65
C GLU A 125 -10.48 5.53 -19.46
N ARG A 126 -10.34 4.20 -19.60
CA ARG A 126 -9.77 3.34 -18.53
C ARG A 126 -8.33 3.72 -18.20
N PHE A 127 -7.51 3.99 -19.21
CA PHE A 127 -6.13 4.44 -19.01
C PHE A 127 -6.07 5.77 -18.24
N GLU A 128 -6.88 6.76 -18.63
CA GLU A 128 -6.95 8.05 -17.96
C GLU A 128 -7.44 7.90 -16.50
N ASN A 129 -8.38 7.00 -16.22
CA ASN A 129 -8.80 6.67 -14.85
C ASN A 129 -7.63 6.13 -14.02
N VAL A 130 -6.88 5.15 -14.53
CA VAL A 130 -5.72 4.61 -13.81
C VAL A 130 -4.66 5.69 -13.59
N LEU A 131 -4.44 6.58 -14.57
CA LEU A 131 -3.48 7.67 -14.46
C LEU A 131 -3.84 8.67 -13.35
N ASN A 132 -5.13 8.95 -13.18
CA ASN A 132 -5.62 9.77 -12.08
C ASN A 132 -5.40 9.08 -10.72
N MET A 133 -5.74 7.80 -10.60
CA MET A 133 -5.52 7.03 -9.37
C MET A 133 -4.03 6.87 -9.04
N ARG A 134 -3.16 6.78 -10.05
CA ARG A 134 -1.71 6.80 -9.88
C ARG A 134 -1.23 8.10 -9.23
N ASN A 135 -1.84 9.24 -9.57
CA ASN A 135 -1.51 10.52 -8.94
C ASN A 135 -2.02 10.60 -7.49
N GLU A 136 -3.17 10.00 -7.19
CA GLU A 136 -3.67 9.86 -5.82
C GLU A 136 -2.75 8.97 -4.98
N LEU A 137 -2.26 7.86 -5.57
CA LEU A 137 -1.27 6.99 -4.94
C LEU A 137 0.03 7.74 -4.64
N GLN A 138 0.57 8.49 -5.60
CA GLN A 138 1.74 9.34 -5.39
C GLN A 138 1.52 10.32 -4.23
N SER A 139 0.39 11.01 -4.21
CA SER A 139 0.06 11.98 -3.14
C SER A 139 0.03 11.32 -1.77
N SER A 140 -0.49 10.09 -1.69
CA SER A 140 -0.52 9.31 -0.45
C SER A 140 0.87 8.85 -0.01
N ILE A 141 1.73 8.46 -0.96
CA ILE A 141 3.14 8.12 -0.71
C ILE A 141 3.92 9.34 -0.22
N ASP A 142 3.69 10.51 -0.83
CA ASP A 142 4.35 11.76 -0.43
C ASP A 142 3.98 12.13 1.01
N TYR A 143 2.70 11.98 1.37
CA TYR A 143 2.26 12.15 2.76
C TYR A 143 2.98 11.19 3.73
N LEU A 144 3.09 9.90 3.38
CA LEU A 144 3.82 8.94 4.20
C LEU A 144 5.30 9.31 4.33
N ASN A 145 5.94 9.78 3.27
CA ASN A 145 7.33 10.23 3.29
C ASN A 145 7.54 11.43 4.22
N GLU A 146 6.61 12.39 4.24
CA GLU A 146 6.69 13.58 5.08
C GLU A 146 6.48 13.27 6.58
N ASN A 147 5.60 12.32 6.90
CA ASN A 147 5.17 12.06 8.28
C ASN A 147 5.82 10.82 8.91
N TYR A 148 6.24 9.86 8.09
CA TYR A 148 6.82 8.57 8.47
C TYR A 148 8.02 8.27 7.56
N PRO A 149 9.07 9.10 7.59
CA PRO A 149 10.20 8.97 6.68
C PRO A 149 10.89 7.61 6.86
N ILE A 150 11.30 7.03 5.74
CA ILE A 150 12.16 5.84 5.72
C ILE A 150 13.47 6.19 6.45
N PRO A 151 13.87 5.44 7.51
CA PRO A 151 15.12 5.70 8.22
C PRO A 151 16.33 5.56 7.28
N ASP A 152 17.32 6.44 7.43
CA ASP A 152 18.61 6.29 6.74
C ASP A 152 19.27 4.96 7.16
N ALA A 153 19.76 4.21 6.17
CA ALA A 153 20.37 2.89 6.32
C ALA A 153 21.76 2.91 6.99
#